data_AF-A0A9Y0ZFC1-F1
#
_entry.id   AF-A0A9Y0ZFC1-F1
#
_cell.length_a   1.000
_cell.length_b   1.000
_cell.length_c   1.000
_cell.angle_alpha   90.00
_cell.angle_beta   90.00
_cell.angle_gamma   90.00
#
_symmetry.space_group_name_H-M   'P 1'
#
loop_
_entity.id
_entity.type
_entity.pdbx_description
1 polymer ?
#
loop_
_entity_poly.entity_id
_entity_poly.type
_entity_poly.pdbx_seq_one_letter_code
_entity_poly.pdbx_strand_id
1 'polypeptide(L)'
;STHEAQVQFALERGVPAMIGVLASKRLPYPSRAFDMAHCSRCLIPWHQYDGLYLIEVDRVLRPGGYWILSGPPIRWKKYWRGWERTKEDLNNEQTSIEK
;
A
#
# COMPACT_ATOMS: atom_id res chain seq x y z
N SER A 1 -14.45 -8.79 7.36
CA SER A 1 -13.09 -8.36 7.74
C SER A 1 -13.03 -6.84 7.88
N THR A 2 -12.10 -6.21 8.62
CA THR A 2 -12.02 -4.74 8.79
C THR A 2 -11.95 -3.98 7.45
N HIS A 3 -11.33 -4.60 6.43
CA HIS A 3 -11.22 -4.07 5.07
C HIS A 3 -12.58 -3.98 4.36
N GLU A 4 -13.43 -5.00 4.49
CA GLU A 4 -14.79 -4.98 3.92
C GLU A 4 -15.63 -3.84 4.53
N ALA A 5 -15.52 -3.62 5.84
CA ALA A 5 -16.26 -2.56 6.51
C ALA A 5 -15.85 -1.16 6.02
N GLN A 6 -14.57 -0.93 5.72
CA GLN A 6 -14.08 0.34 5.17
C GLN A 6 -14.59 0.59 3.75
N VAL A 7 -14.56 -0.44 2.89
CA VAL A 7 -15.10 -0.36 1.52
C VAL A 7 -16.60 -0.13 1.56
N GLN A 8 -17.32 -0.88 2.38
CA GLN A 8 -18.77 -0.75 2.53
C GLN A 8 -19.16 0.66 2.99
N PHE A 9 -18.47 1.22 3.99
CA PHE A 9 -18.71 2.57 4.48
C PHE A 9 -18.50 3.66 3.41
N ALA A 10 -17.50 3.48 2.54
CA ALA A 10 -17.25 4.40 1.42
C ALA A 10 -18.38 4.32 0.38
N LEU A 11 -18.81 3.11 0.02
CA LEU A 11 -19.91 2.87 -0.91
C LEU A 11 -21.24 3.44 -0.39
N GLU A 12 -21.54 3.30 0.90
CA GLU A 12 -22.71 3.90 1.55
C GLU A 12 -22.74 5.44 1.47
N ARG A 13 -21.58 6.06 1.26
CA ARG A 13 -21.43 7.52 1.08
C ARG A 13 -21.34 7.94 -0.39
N GLY A 14 -21.56 7.01 -1.33
CA GLY A 14 -21.47 7.27 -2.76
C GLY A 14 -20.03 7.44 -3.28
N VAL A 15 -19.02 7.05 -2.49
CA VAL A 15 -17.62 7.08 -2.91
C VAL A 15 -17.28 5.72 -3.54
N PRO A 16 -16.85 5.68 -4.82
CA PRO A 16 -16.43 4.43 -5.44
C PRO A 16 -15.24 3.81 -4.69
N ALA A 17 -15.40 2.57 -4.25
CA ALA A 17 -14.38 1.81 -3.54
C ALA A 17 -14.44 0.33 -3.92
N MET A 18 -13.30 -0.36 -3.86
CA MET A 18 -13.23 -1.80 -4.14
C MET A 18 -12.18 -2.49 -3.29
N ILE A 19 -12.36 -3.79 -3.06
CA ILE A 19 -11.33 -4.66 -2.50
C ILE A 19 -10.51 -5.20 -3.67
N GLY A 20 -9.20 -4.91 -3.68
CA GLY A 20 -8.25 -5.44 -4.65
C GLY A 20 -7.11 -6.16 -3.94
N VAL A 21 -6.59 -7.22 -4.56
CA VAL A 21 -5.39 -7.92 -4.10
C VAL A 21 -4.24 -7.56 -5.04
N LEU A 22 -3.47 -6.54 -4.67
CA LEU A 22 -2.20 -6.21 -5.33
C LEU A 22 -1.29 -7.45 -5.21
N ALA A 23 -0.97 -8.12 -6.32
CA ALA A 23 -0.04 -9.26 -6.52
C ALA A 23 -0.67 -10.35 -7.39
N SER A 24 -1.87 -10.80 -7.03
CA SER A 24 -2.49 -11.98 -7.66
C SER A 24 -3.36 -11.62 -8.87
N LYS A 25 -3.86 -10.38 -8.93
CA LYS A 25 -4.68 -9.87 -10.01
C LYS A 25 -4.26 -8.44 -10.36
N ARG A 26 -4.26 -8.14 -11.66
CA ARG A 26 -4.16 -6.75 -12.13
C ARG A 26 -5.38 -5.96 -11.66
N LEU A 27 -5.17 -4.70 -11.31
CA LEU A 27 -6.25 -3.77 -11.04
C LEU A 27 -7.12 -3.61 -12.29
N PRO A 28 -8.45 -3.46 -12.15
CA PRO A 28 -9.38 -3.33 -13.27
C PRO A 28 -9.33 -1.94 -13.93
N TYR A 29 -8.17 -1.29 -13.89
CA TYR A 29 -7.93 0.01 -14.47
C TYR A 29 -7.00 -0.09 -15.68
N PRO A 30 -7.25 0.70 -16.73
CA PRO A 30 -6.34 0.76 -17.87
C PRO A 30 -4.98 1.32 -17.44
N SER A 31 -3.99 1.16 -18.29
CA SER A 31 -2.70 1.81 -18.05
C SER A 31 -2.86 3.33 -18.12
N ARG A 32 -2.06 4.07 -17.34
CA ARG A 32 -2.06 5.55 -17.31
C ARG A 32 -3.43 6.17 -16.91
N ALA A 33 -4.14 5.51 -16.01
CA ALA A 33 -5.47 5.93 -15.54
C ALA A 33 -5.42 7.05 -14.49
N PHE A 34 -4.37 7.13 -13.68
CA PHE A 34 -4.32 8.01 -12.51
C PHE A 34 -3.09 8.92 -12.51
N ASP A 35 -3.23 10.12 -11.94
CA ASP A 35 -2.11 11.02 -11.68
C ASP A 35 -1.43 10.73 -10.33
N MET A 36 -2.11 10.00 -9.43
CA MET A 36 -1.60 9.66 -8.11
C MET A 36 -2.07 8.27 -7.65
N ALA A 37 -1.16 7.52 -7.03
CA ALA A 37 -1.43 6.28 -6.32
C ALA A 37 -0.93 6.44 -4.89
N HIS A 38 -1.82 6.28 -3.91
CA HIS A 38 -1.50 6.49 -2.50
C HIS A 38 -1.68 5.21 -1.71
N CYS A 39 -0.72 4.91 -0.84
CA CYS A 39 -0.85 3.85 0.13
C CYS A 39 -0.51 4.38 1.52
N SER A 40 -1.44 4.22 2.47
CA SER A 40 -1.23 4.58 3.87
C SER A 40 -1.17 3.35 4.77
N ARG A 41 -0.01 3.09 5.39
CA ARG A 41 0.20 2.01 6.38
C ARG A 41 -0.19 0.61 5.88
N CYS A 42 0.05 0.34 4.59
CA CYS A 42 -0.49 -0.83 3.90
C CYS A 42 0.21 -2.16 4.22
N LEU A 43 1.39 -2.11 4.87
CA LEU A 43 2.23 -3.29 5.16
C LEU A 43 2.48 -4.19 3.93
N ILE A 44 2.46 -3.59 2.72
CA ILE A 44 2.76 -4.27 1.47
C ILE A 44 4.29 -4.35 1.35
N PRO A 45 4.87 -5.55 1.14
CA PRO A 45 6.30 -5.68 0.96
C PRO A 45 6.69 -5.28 -0.47
N TRP A 46 6.74 -3.98 -0.74
CA TRP A 46 6.88 -3.40 -2.09
C TRP A 46 8.12 -3.87 -2.86
N HIS A 47 9.19 -4.26 -2.16
CA HIS A 47 10.44 -4.75 -2.74
C HIS A 47 10.44 -6.25 -3.06
N GLN A 48 9.44 -7.01 -2.62
CA GLN A 48 9.39 -8.46 -2.86
C GLN A 48 8.88 -8.77 -4.27
N TYR A 49 9.06 -10.04 -4.68
CA TYR A 49 8.62 -10.56 -5.97
C TYR A 49 9.13 -9.72 -7.15
N ASP A 50 10.42 -9.36 -7.11
CA ASP A 50 11.09 -8.56 -8.14
C ASP A 50 10.38 -7.23 -8.47
N GLY A 51 9.75 -6.62 -7.45
CA GLY A 51 9.06 -5.34 -7.61
C GLY A 51 7.70 -5.44 -8.31
N LEU A 52 7.09 -6.63 -8.37
CA LEU A 52 5.79 -6.87 -9.01
C LEU A 52 4.72 -5.83 -8.60
N TYR A 53 4.68 -5.45 -7.32
CA TYR A 53 3.75 -4.46 -6.81
C TYR A 53 3.97 -3.07 -7.42
N LEU A 54 5.23 -2.67 -7.56
CA LEU A 54 5.61 -1.37 -8.12
C LEU A 54 5.36 -1.32 -9.62
N ILE A 55 5.51 -2.44 -10.35
CA ILE A 55 5.17 -2.55 -11.77
C ILE A 55 3.68 -2.26 -11.98
N GLU A 56 2.80 -2.81 -11.15
CA GLU A 56 1.37 -2.57 -11.28
C GLU A 56 0.98 -1.12 -10.94
N VAL A 57 1.67 -0.49 -9.98
CA VAL A 57 1.53 0.93 -9.67
C VAL A 57 2.00 1.82 -10.83
N ASP A 58 3.20 1.57 -11.38
CA ASP A 58 3.72 2.32 -12.54
C ASP A 58 2.76 2.22 -13.73
N ARG A 59 2.23 1.01 -13.99
CA ARG A 59 1.29 0.77 -15.09
C ARG A 59 0.09 1.69 -15.01
N VAL A 60 -0.53 1.84 -13.83
CA VAL A 60 -1.75 2.63 -13.67
C VAL A 60 -1.49 4.14 -13.57
N LEU A 61 -0.26 4.56 -13.23
CA LEU A 61 0.12 5.97 -13.17
C LEU A 61 0.40 6.55 -14.55
N ARG A 62 -0.02 7.79 -14.81
CA ARG A 62 0.38 8.57 -16.00
C ARG A 62 1.87 8.90 -15.97
N PRO A 63 2.52 9.17 -17.12
CA PRO A 63 3.88 9.72 -17.11
C PRO A 63 3.93 11.00 -16.25
N GLY A 64 4.84 11.05 -15.27
CA GLY A 64 4.92 12.15 -14.30
C GLY A 64 3.96 12.05 -13.11
N GLY A 65 3.15 11.00 -13.02
CA GLY A 65 2.29 10.73 -11.86
C GLY A 65 3.07 10.33 -10.61
N TYR A 66 2.45 10.53 -9.45
CA TYR A 66 3.10 10.33 -8.15
C TYR A 66 2.61 9.05 -7.47
N TRP A 67 3.56 8.21 -7.07
CA TRP A 67 3.30 7.20 -6.04
C TRP A 67 3.68 7.76 -4.67
N ILE A 68 2.73 7.75 -3.73
CA ILE A 68 2.93 8.25 -2.37
C ILE A 68 2.74 7.10 -1.39
N LEU A 69 3.81 6.69 -0.74
CA LEU A 69 3.77 5.77 0.40
C LEU A 69 3.86 6.59 1.70
N SER A 70 2.80 6.51 2.50
CA SER A 70 2.73 7.16 3.81
C SER A 70 2.52 6.12 4.91
N GLY A 71 3.16 6.28 6.06
CA GLY A 71 3.27 5.21 7.06
C GLY A 71 4.73 4.89 7.33
N PRO A 72 5.08 4.31 8.49
CA PRO A 72 6.42 4.48 9.05
C PRO A 72 7.50 3.73 8.24
N PRO A 73 8.63 4.40 7.96
CA PRO A 73 9.86 3.98 8.63
C PRO A 73 10.69 5.17 9.17
N ILE A 74 10.26 5.84 10.26
CA ILE A 74 11.12 6.77 11.05
C ILE A 74 10.83 6.73 12.58
N ARG A 75 9.64 6.29 13.03
CA ARG A 75 9.26 6.27 14.48
C ARG A 75 8.57 5.00 14.97
N TRP A 76 8.81 3.85 14.35
CA TRP A 76 8.25 2.56 14.79
C TRP A 76 8.59 2.23 16.26
N LYS A 77 9.78 2.63 16.74
CA LYS A 77 10.22 2.48 18.14
C LYS A 77 9.25 3.10 19.15
N LYS A 78 8.46 4.10 18.76
CA LYS A 78 7.52 4.82 19.63
C LYS A 78 6.08 4.29 19.59
N TYR A 79 5.66 3.59 18.52
CA TYR A 79 4.26 3.22 18.30
C TYR A 79 4.01 1.71 18.09
N TRP A 80 5.00 0.85 18.35
CA TRP A 80 4.92 -0.62 18.17
C TRP A 80 3.76 -1.31 18.90
N ARG A 81 3.30 -0.78 20.05
CA ARG A 81 2.29 -1.44 20.89
C ARG A 81 0.89 -1.60 20.25
N GLY A 82 0.55 -0.76 19.26
CA GLY A 82 -0.77 -0.80 18.61
C GLY A 82 -0.87 -1.70 17.38
N TRP A 83 0.21 -2.39 17.02
CA TRP A 83 0.36 -3.06 15.72
C TRP A 83 0.53 -4.58 15.84
N GLU A 84 0.44 -5.14 17.06
CA GLU A 84 0.71 -6.57 17.35
C GLU A 84 2.05 -7.10 16.79
N ARG A 85 3.02 -6.21 16.57
CA ARG A 85 4.33 -6.54 16.00
C ARG A 85 5.45 -6.24 16.96
N THR A 86 6.50 -7.06 16.91
CA THR A 86 7.68 -6.86 17.75
C THR A 86 8.56 -5.75 17.20
N LYS A 87 9.40 -5.21 18.07
CA LYS A 87 10.42 -4.23 17.69
C LYS A 87 11.42 -4.80 16.67
N GLU A 88 11.65 -6.11 16.72
CA GLU A 88 12.58 -6.81 15.85
C GLU A 88 12.03 -6.93 14.42
N ASP A 89 10.75 -7.25 14.28
CA ASP A 89 10.06 -7.31 12.98
C ASP A 89 10.13 -5.98 12.23
N LEU A 90 9.94 -4.87 12.95
CA LEU A 90 9.94 -3.51 12.39
C LEU A 90 11.35 -3.03 12.05
N ASN A 91 12.36 -3.46 12.82
CA ASN A 91 13.76 -3.16 12.54
C ASN A 91 14.27 -3.92 11.30
N ASN A 92 13.89 -5.18 11.16
CA ASN A 92 14.25 -6.00 10.00
C ASN A 92 13.63 -5.44 8.71
N GLU A 93 12.37 -5.03 8.76
CA GLU A 93 11.67 -4.38 7.64
C GLU A 93 12.28 -3.03 7.26
N GLN A 94 12.70 -2.22 8.23
CA GLN A 94 13.43 -0.98 7.94
C GLN A 94 14.79 -1.26 7.28
N THR A 95 15.54 -2.23 7.81
CA THR A 95 16.88 -2.58 7.30
C THR A 95 16.81 -3.18 5.89
N SER A 96 15.72 -3.85 5.51
CA SER A 96 15.52 -4.35 4.14
C SER A 96 15.12 -3.27 3.14
N ILE A 97 14.62 -2.12 3.60
CA ILE A 97 14.26 -0.96 2.76
C ILE A 97 15.46 -0.02 2.56
N GLU A 98 16.38 0.05 3.52
CA GLU A 98 17.56 0.93 3.50
C GLU A 98 18.80 0.34 2.81
N LYS A 99 18.70 -0.87 2.24
CA LYS A 99 19.76 -1.50 1.43
C LYS A 99 19.61 -1.15 -0.05
#